data_AF-A0A7W0QCX9-F1
#
_entry.id   AF-A0A7W0QCX9-F1
#
_cell.length_a   1.000
_cell.length_b   1.000
_cell.length_c   1.000
_cell.angle_alpha   90.00
_cell.angle_beta   90.00
_cell.angle_gamma   90.00
#
_symmetry.space_group_name_H-M   'P 1'
#
loop_
_entity.id
_entity.type
_entity.pdbx_description
1 polymer ?
#
loop_
_entity_poly.entity_id
_entity_poly.type
_entity_poly.pdbx_seq_one_letter_code
_entity_poly.pdbx_strand_id
1 'polypeptide(L)'
;MHPSQSPFSPDHVPPPYLGESIVPPAQLGPRSVPVPVPITDTRARTAGIALLVAGALLLVGIVARSWFSARGGSIGLLGVEECRRGICQSLTWLDINRAPTELKLFASVGLLGALAAIGFLIHSATMLLKQQPKRVMFKALNGTLAIAAVGCFGFFFHLAFGEMAKRLSISWAGFFAMGGLLAASVIAASLVRPLMRVSK
;
A
#
# COMPACT_ATOMS: atom_id res chain seq x y z
N MET A 1 -44.04 4.64 17.58
CA MET A 1 -44.88 3.82 16.67
C MET A 1 -44.14 2.53 16.39
N HIS A 2 -44.64 1.42 16.95
CA HIS A 2 -44.22 0.05 16.62
C HIS A 2 -44.77 -0.36 15.25
N PRO A 3 -44.11 -1.30 14.57
CA PRO A 3 -44.73 -2.61 14.33
C PRO A 3 -43.81 -3.72 14.83
N SER A 4 -44.28 -4.57 15.75
CA SER A 4 -45.11 -5.74 15.49
C SER A 4 -44.26 -6.96 15.15
N GLN A 5 -43.98 -7.74 16.20
CA GLN A 5 -43.49 -9.11 16.13
C GLN A 5 -44.51 -9.98 15.36
N SER A 6 -43.99 -10.90 14.53
CA SER A 6 -44.74 -12.07 14.07
C SER A 6 -44.17 -13.29 14.78
N PRO A 7 -44.88 -13.88 15.75
CA PRO A 7 -44.63 -15.24 16.21
C PRO A 7 -45.40 -16.23 15.34
N PHE A 8 -45.00 -17.50 15.37
CA PHE A 8 -45.59 -18.65 14.68
C PHE A 8 -45.12 -18.94 13.25
N SER A 9 -44.33 -20.01 13.13
CA SER A 9 -44.65 -21.03 12.15
C SER A 9 -44.74 -22.39 12.86
N PRO A 10 -45.75 -23.24 12.57
CA PRO A 10 -46.06 -24.44 13.33
C PRO A 10 -45.30 -25.67 12.82
N ASP A 11 -45.11 -26.64 13.72
CA ASP A 11 -45.10 -28.08 13.47
C ASP A 11 -44.15 -28.62 12.40
N HIS A 12 -42.91 -28.85 12.80
CA HIS A 12 -42.06 -29.83 12.11
C HIS A 12 -42.28 -31.22 12.73
N VAL A 13 -43.14 -32.00 12.09
CA VAL A 13 -43.35 -33.43 12.35
C VAL A 13 -42.06 -34.18 11.97
N PRO A 14 -41.42 -34.93 12.88
CA PRO A 14 -40.32 -35.80 12.49
C PRO A 14 -40.85 -36.98 11.66
N PRO A 15 -40.18 -37.37 10.55
CA PRO A 15 -40.57 -38.53 9.79
C PRO A 15 -40.38 -39.82 10.61
N PRO A 16 -41.20 -40.87 10.35
CA PRO A 16 -41.06 -42.16 11.01
C PRO A 16 -39.75 -42.84 10.61
N TYR A 17 -39.06 -43.36 11.62
CA TYR A 17 -37.89 -44.23 11.50
C TYR A 17 -38.24 -45.45 10.63
N LEU A 18 -37.76 -45.44 9.39
CA LEU A 18 -37.77 -46.62 8.52
C LEU A 18 -36.39 -47.26 8.53
N GLY A 19 -36.37 -48.51 9.00
CA GLY A 19 -35.48 -49.54 8.49
C GLY A 19 -34.07 -49.52 9.03
N GLU A 20 -33.85 -50.33 10.06
CA GLU A 20 -32.54 -50.89 10.40
C GLU A 20 -32.07 -51.76 9.21
N SER A 21 -31.45 -51.12 8.22
CA SER A 21 -30.73 -51.81 7.15
C SER A 21 -29.48 -52.40 7.76
N ILE A 22 -29.50 -53.72 7.99
CA ILE A 22 -28.35 -54.53 8.38
C ILE A 22 -27.35 -54.50 7.22
N VAL A 23 -26.46 -53.52 7.23
CA VAL A 23 -25.31 -53.45 6.32
C VAL A 23 -24.23 -54.37 6.89
N PRO A 24 -23.67 -55.32 6.10
CA PRO A 24 -22.58 -56.17 6.55
C PRO A 24 -21.37 -55.31 6.97
N PRO A 25 -20.53 -55.77 7.91
CA PRO A 25 -19.38 -55.01 8.38
C PRO A 25 -18.40 -54.78 7.22
N ALA A 26 -18.52 -53.62 6.58
CA ALA A 26 -17.58 -53.14 5.61
C ALA A 26 -16.22 -53.06 6.30
N GLN A 27 -15.23 -53.77 5.74
CA GLN A 27 -13.86 -53.75 6.20
C GLN A 27 -13.41 -52.30 6.40
N LEU A 28 -13.19 -51.93 7.66
CA LEU A 28 -12.56 -50.69 8.07
C LEU A 28 -11.08 -50.73 7.66
N GLY A 29 -10.81 -50.56 6.36
CA GLY A 29 -9.51 -50.08 5.93
C GLY A 29 -9.20 -48.77 6.65
N PRO A 30 -7.93 -48.47 6.96
CA PRO A 30 -7.56 -47.22 7.62
C PRO A 30 -8.13 -46.06 6.81
N ARG A 31 -9.14 -45.41 7.38
CA ARG A 31 -9.87 -44.29 6.80
C ARG A 31 -8.82 -43.22 6.57
N SER A 32 -8.39 -43.04 5.32
CA SER A 32 -7.47 -41.97 4.95
C SER A 32 -8.14 -40.66 5.32
N VAL A 33 -7.71 -40.06 6.43
CA VAL A 33 -8.18 -38.74 6.82
C VAL A 33 -7.70 -37.82 5.72
N PRO A 34 -8.59 -37.18 4.94
CA PRO A 34 -8.17 -36.26 3.91
C PRO A 34 -7.34 -35.17 4.59
N VAL A 35 -6.05 -35.11 4.28
CA VAL A 35 -5.19 -34.01 4.76
C VAL A 35 -5.79 -32.74 4.18
N PRO A 36 -6.26 -31.78 5.00
CA PRO A 36 -6.82 -30.54 4.47
C PRO A 36 -5.74 -29.84 3.65
N VAL A 37 -5.98 -29.70 2.35
CA VAL A 37 -5.06 -28.94 1.49
C VAL A 37 -5.12 -27.49 1.98
N PRO A 38 -3.98 -26.85 2.33
CA PRO A 38 -3.99 -25.48 2.80
C PRO A 38 -4.61 -24.59 1.72
N ILE A 39 -5.78 -24.04 2.01
CA ILE A 39 -6.49 -23.11 1.13
C ILE A 39 -5.62 -21.86 1.05
N THR A 40 -4.85 -21.76 -0.02
CA THR A 40 -3.98 -20.62 -0.26
C THR A 40 -4.88 -19.44 -0.60
N ASP A 41 -5.00 -18.46 0.30
CA ASP A 41 -5.81 -17.28 0.04
C ASP A 41 -5.15 -16.43 -1.06
N THR A 42 -5.63 -16.60 -2.29
CA THR A 42 -5.12 -15.92 -3.49
C THR A 42 -5.25 -14.41 -3.37
N ARG A 43 -6.23 -13.91 -2.61
CA ARG A 43 -6.44 -12.47 -2.39
C ARG A 43 -5.30 -11.84 -1.60
N ALA A 44 -4.84 -12.51 -0.54
CA ALA A 44 -3.72 -12.05 0.26
C ALA A 44 -2.43 -11.98 -0.58
N ARG A 45 -2.19 -12.99 -1.43
CA ARG A 45 -1.04 -12.99 -2.35
C ARG A 45 -1.10 -11.85 -3.35
N THR A 46 -2.24 -11.64 -4.00
CA THR A 46 -2.43 -10.53 -4.96
C THR A 46 -2.26 -9.17 -4.30
N ALA A 47 -2.81 -8.97 -3.10
CA ALA A 47 -2.62 -7.73 -2.33
C ALA A 47 -1.15 -7.50 -1.97
N GLY A 48 -0.43 -8.55 -1.56
CA GLY A 48 1.01 -8.46 -1.27
C GLY A 48 1.84 -8.06 -2.49
N ILE A 49 1.60 -8.67 -3.65
CA ILE A 49 2.28 -8.31 -4.90
C ILE A 49 1.96 -6.88 -5.31
N ALA A 50 0.68 -6.48 -5.24
CA ALA A 50 0.26 -5.13 -5.59
C ALA A 50 0.92 -4.06 -4.70
N LEU A 51 1.06 -4.32 -3.40
CA LEU A 51 1.80 -3.44 -2.48
C LEU A 51 3.29 -3.33 -2.84
N LEU A 52 3.94 -4.44 -3.26
CA LEU A 52 5.33 -4.39 -3.71
C LEU A 52 5.50 -3.56 -4.97
N VAL A 53 4.60 -3.72 -5.94
CA VAL A 53 4.61 -2.91 -7.16
C VAL A 53 4.40 -1.42 -6.84
N ALA A 54 3.43 -1.10 -5.99
CA ALA A 54 3.20 0.28 -5.54
C ALA A 54 4.43 0.85 -4.79
N GLY A 55 5.05 0.05 -3.94
CA GLY A 55 6.28 0.40 -3.24
C GLY A 55 7.47 0.63 -4.19
N ALA A 56 7.60 -0.18 -5.24
CA ALA A 56 8.63 0.00 -6.27
C ALA A 56 8.40 1.28 -7.08
N LEU A 57 7.16 1.58 -7.48
CA LEU A 57 6.83 2.82 -8.17
C LEU A 57 7.14 4.05 -7.30
N LEU A 58 6.79 3.99 -6.02
CA LEU A 58 7.13 5.03 -5.05
C LEU A 58 8.65 5.18 -4.91
N LEU A 59 9.38 4.08 -4.78
CA LEU A 59 10.85 4.08 -4.68
C LEU A 59 11.51 4.70 -5.91
N VAL A 60 11.10 4.30 -7.11
CA VAL A 60 11.59 4.87 -8.38
C VAL A 60 11.30 6.37 -8.42
N GLY A 61 10.08 6.77 -8.05
CA GLY A 61 9.66 8.16 -8.00
C GLY A 61 10.52 9.01 -7.05
N ILE A 62 10.81 8.53 -5.83
CA ILE A 62 11.59 9.30 -4.86
C ILE A 62 13.09 9.37 -5.19
N VAL A 63 13.66 8.31 -5.77
CA VAL A 63 15.09 8.26 -6.13
C VAL A 63 15.35 9.08 -7.39
N ALA A 64 14.38 9.13 -8.30
CA ALA A 64 14.50 9.94 -9.50
C ALA A 64 14.51 11.44 -9.15
N ARG A 65 15.57 12.14 -9.58
CA ARG A 65 15.71 13.59 -9.42
C ARG A 65 14.95 14.41 -10.46
N SER A 66 14.07 13.77 -11.24
CA SER A 66 13.36 14.35 -12.38
C SER A 66 11.87 14.58 -12.07
N TRP A 67 11.56 15.21 -10.94
CA TRP A 67 10.17 15.64 -10.66
C TRP A 67 9.84 16.89 -11.46
N PHE A 68 10.80 17.81 -11.52
CA PHE A 68 10.77 18.98 -12.36
C PHE A 68 12.10 19.07 -13.11
N SER A 69 12.07 19.60 -14.33
CA SER A 69 13.26 19.87 -15.13
C SER A 69 13.38 21.37 -15.36
N ALA A 70 14.62 21.86 -15.29
CA ALA A 70 15.00 23.23 -15.61
C ALA A 70 16.02 23.20 -16.76
N ARG A 71 16.26 24.34 -17.42
CA ARG A 71 17.34 24.43 -18.42
C ARG A 71 18.67 24.11 -17.74
N GLY A 72 19.23 22.93 -18.06
CA GLY A 72 20.49 22.46 -17.51
C GLY A 72 20.38 21.78 -16.14
N GLY A 73 19.21 21.29 -15.72
CA GLY A 73 19.12 20.55 -14.46
C GLY A 73 17.78 19.88 -14.18
N SER A 74 17.73 19.10 -13.11
CA SER A 74 16.52 18.45 -12.61
C SER A 74 16.38 18.61 -11.10
N ILE A 75 15.14 18.72 -10.65
CA ILE A 75 14.79 18.91 -9.24
C ILE A 75 13.94 17.73 -8.80
N GLY A 76 14.24 17.17 -7.64
CA GLY A 76 13.45 16.12 -7.00
C GLY A 76 13.55 16.16 -5.47
N LEU A 77 12.96 15.16 -4.82
CA LEU A 77 12.95 15.07 -3.35
C LEU A 77 14.36 15.00 -2.74
N LEU A 78 15.31 14.38 -3.43
CA LEU A 78 16.69 14.25 -2.95
C LEU A 78 17.54 15.52 -3.11
N GLY A 79 17.08 16.48 -3.93
CA GLY A 79 17.83 17.71 -4.19
C GLY A 79 17.71 18.19 -5.62
N VAL A 80 18.73 18.93 -6.04
CA VAL A 80 18.86 19.50 -7.37
C VAL A 80 20.07 18.89 -8.05
N GLU A 81 19.92 18.53 -9.31
CA GLU A 81 21.03 18.17 -10.18
C GLU A 81 21.20 19.28 -11.22
N GLU A 82 22.36 19.92 -11.24
CA GLU A 82 22.69 20.98 -12.19
C GLU A 82 23.83 20.51 -13.08
N CYS A 83 23.63 20.57 -14.38
CA CYS A 83 24.61 20.23 -15.41
C CYS A 83 25.09 21.52 -16.09
N ARG A 84 26.35 21.89 -15.87
CA ARG A 84 27.02 22.99 -16.56
C ARG A 84 28.16 22.48 -17.41
N ARG A 85 28.16 22.82 -18.70
CA ARG A 85 29.22 22.47 -19.67
C ARG A 85 29.55 20.96 -19.67
N GLY A 86 28.54 20.11 -19.53
CA GLY A 86 28.70 18.65 -19.53
C GLY A 86 29.09 18.03 -18.19
N ILE A 87 29.30 18.82 -17.13
CA ILE A 87 29.55 18.33 -15.77
C ILE A 87 28.27 18.47 -14.96
N CYS A 88 27.71 17.35 -14.49
CA CYS A 88 26.55 17.32 -13.63
C CYS A 88 26.96 17.22 -12.16
N GLN A 89 26.45 18.11 -11.33
CA GLN A 89 26.64 18.12 -9.89
C GLN A 89 25.30 17.94 -9.21
N SER A 90 25.26 17.04 -8.22
CA SER A 90 24.09 16.86 -7.36
C SER A 90 24.28 17.60 -6.06
N LEU A 91 23.37 18.53 -5.79
CA LEU A 91 23.30 19.31 -4.56
C LEU A 91 22.10 18.82 -3.75
N THR A 92 22.32 18.46 -2.49
CA THR A 92 21.20 18.08 -1.62
C THR A 92 20.51 19.35 -1.11
N TRP A 93 19.27 19.21 -0.63
CA TRP A 93 18.54 20.34 -0.02
C TRP A 93 19.25 20.95 1.20
N LEU A 94 20.14 20.19 1.85
CA LEU A 94 20.93 20.64 2.99
C LEU A 94 22.09 21.54 2.55
N ASP A 95 22.66 21.29 1.37
CA ASP A 95 23.79 22.07 0.83
C ASP A 95 23.34 23.42 0.24
N ILE A 96 22.07 23.54 -0.14
CA ILE A 96 21.51 24.73 -0.79
C ILE A 96 21.04 25.73 0.27
N ASN A 97 21.94 26.59 0.76
CA ASN A 97 21.61 27.60 1.78
C ASN A 97 20.49 28.57 1.36
N ARG A 98 20.35 28.86 0.06
CA ARG A 98 19.35 29.81 -0.47
C ARG A 98 17.96 29.20 -0.72
N ALA A 99 17.78 27.88 -0.58
CA ALA A 99 16.48 27.28 -0.83
C ALA A 99 15.48 27.66 0.29
N PRO A 100 14.21 27.97 -0.04
CA PRO A 100 13.18 28.29 0.95
C PRO A 100 13.06 27.21 2.01
N THR A 101 12.94 27.60 3.28
CA THR A 101 12.87 26.66 4.41
C THR A 101 11.69 25.69 4.28
N GLU A 102 10.55 26.17 3.77
CA GLU A 102 9.35 25.35 3.52
C GLU A 102 9.65 24.22 2.52
N LEU A 103 10.37 24.52 1.44
CA LEU A 103 10.74 23.53 0.43
C LEU A 103 11.65 22.45 1.02
N LYS A 104 12.64 22.85 1.83
CA LYS A 104 13.51 21.91 2.55
C LYS A 104 12.71 21.02 3.50
N LEU A 105 11.75 21.60 4.22
CA LEU A 105 10.89 20.89 5.16
C LEU A 105 10.03 19.86 4.43
N PHE A 106 9.31 20.25 3.38
CA PHE A 106 8.48 19.34 2.60
C PHE A 106 9.29 18.24 1.92
N ALA A 107 10.46 18.58 1.37
CA ALA A 107 11.36 17.59 0.79
C ALA A 107 11.82 16.56 1.82
N SER A 108 12.22 17.01 3.01
CA SER A 108 12.72 16.15 4.08
C SER A 108 11.61 15.27 4.66
N VAL A 109 10.44 15.85 4.95
CA VAL A 109 9.26 15.13 5.46
C VAL A 109 8.75 14.14 4.42
N GLY A 110 8.69 14.53 3.15
CA GLY A 110 8.27 13.68 2.04
C GLY A 110 9.22 12.50 1.85
N LEU A 111 10.54 12.75 1.88
CA LEU A 111 11.56 11.72 1.74
C LEU A 111 11.54 10.73 2.91
N LEU A 112 11.57 11.22 4.15
CA LEU A 112 11.53 10.36 5.34
C LEU A 112 10.22 9.57 5.43
N GLY A 113 9.09 10.24 5.17
CA GLY A 113 7.78 9.62 5.13
C GLY A 113 7.71 8.53 4.06
N ALA A 114 8.20 8.80 2.84
CA ALA A 114 8.18 7.84 1.74
C ALA A 114 9.08 6.64 2.00
N LEU A 115 10.30 6.84 2.55
CA LEU A 115 11.19 5.75 2.93
C LEU A 115 10.57 4.86 4.01
N ALA A 116 9.96 5.48 5.04
CA ALA A 116 9.24 4.74 6.07
C ALA A 116 8.04 3.97 5.46
N ALA A 117 7.27 4.62 4.58
CA ALA A 117 6.14 3.99 3.89
C ALA A 117 6.60 2.78 3.05
N ILE A 118 7.69 2.89 2.29
CA ILE A 118 8.27 1.76 1.53
C ILE A 118 8.63 0.60 2.46
N GLY A 119 9.27 0.88 3.60
CA GLY A 119 9.56 -0.14 4.62
C GLY A 119 8.31 -0.86 5.12
N PHE A 120 7.25 -0.10 5.44
CA PHE A 120 5.97 -0.69 5.87
C PHE A 120 5.21 -1.39 4.75
N LEU A 121 5.35 -0.96 3.49
CA LEU A 121 4.79 -1.64 2.32
C LEU A 121 5.44 -3.00 2.12
N ILE A 122 6.78 -3.07 2.16
CA ILE A 122 7.54 -4.32 2.07
C ILE A 122 7.18 -5.24 3.25
N HIS A 123 7.16 -4.71 4.47
CA HIS A 123 6.74 -5.46 5.66
C HIS A 123 5.33 -6.05 5.48
N SER A 124 4.35 -5.22 5.10
CA SER A 124 2.96 -5.66 4.92
C SER A 124 2.84 -6.69 3.80
N ALA A 125 3.52 -6.48 2.68
CA ALA A 125 3.54 -7.43 1.58
C ALA A 125 4.13 -8.78 2.00
N THR A 126 5.27 -8.79 2.71
CA THR A 126 5.89 -10.05 3.19
C THR A 126 4.98 -10.80 4.16
N MET A 127 4.27 -10.11 5.04
CA MET A 127 3.30 -10.74 5.95
C MET A 127 2.10 -11.32 5.21
N LEU A 128 1.61 -10.64 4.16
CA LEU A 128 0.52 -11.14 3.31
C LEU A 128 0.96 -12.35 2.48
N LEU A 129 2.17 -12.33 1.91
CA LEU A 129 2.74 -13.45 1.17
C LEU A 129 2.98 -14.68 2.07
N LYS A 130 3.31 -14.46 3.34
CA LYS A 130 3.43 -15.50 4.37
C LYS A 130 2.07 -15.95 4.94
N GLN A 131 0.95 -15.45 4.43
CA GLN A 131 -0.41 -15.73 4.94
C GLN A 131 -0.59 -15.39 6.42
N GLN A 132 0.09 -14.34 6.90
CA GLN A 132 -0.01 -13.84 8.28
C GLN A 132 -0.60 -12.41 8.31
N PRO A 133 -1.83 -12.19 7.80
CA PRO A 133 -2.43 -10.85 7.75
C PRO A 133 -2.59 -10.20 9.13
N LYS A 134 -2.70 -10.99 10.21
CA LYS A 134 -2.79 -10.49 11.59
C LYS A 134 -1.55 -9.73 12.06
N ARG A 135 -0.38 -9.99 11.47
CA ARG A 135 0.89 -9.34 11.84
C ARG A 135 1.12 -8.00 11.12
N VAL A 136 0.24 -7.63 10.20
CA VAL A 136 0.36 -6.37 9.44
C VAL A 136 0.11 -5.19 10.37
N MET A 137 1.11 -4.32 10.52
CA MET A 137 1.02 -3.09 11.31
C MET A 137 0.27 -1.98 10.56
N PHE A 138 -1.01 -2.17 10.29
CA PHE A 138 -1.79 -1.28 9.42
C PHE A 138 -1.85 0.19 9.89
N LYS A 139 -1.89 0.43 11.21
CA LYS A 139 -1.87 1.81 11.74
C LYS A 139 -0.58 2.53 11.37
N ALA A 140 0.57 1.84 11.45
CA ALA A 140 1.87 2.40 11.11
C ALA A 140 2.02 2.58 9.59
N LEU A 141 1.54 1.62 8.79
CA LEU A 141 1.48 1.76 7.33
C LEU A 141 0.66 2.99 6.92
N ASN A 142 -0.54 3.16 7.47
CA ASN A 142 -1.40 4.27 7.10
C ASN A 142 -0.82 5.63 7.57
N GLY A 143 -0.22 5.66 8.77
CA GLY A 143 0.44 6.86 9.28
C GLY A 143 1.62 7.29 8.41
N THR A 144 2.48 6.35 8.01
CA THR A 144 3.63 6.65 7.14
C THR A 144 3.21 7.06 5.74
N LEU A 145 2.19 6.42 5.16
CA LEU A 145 1.60 6.85 3.88
C LEU A 145 1.02 8.27 3.96
N ALA A 146 0.36 8.64 5.06
CA ALA A 146 -0.16 9.99 5.25
C ALA A 146 0.95 11.05 5.36
N ILE A 147 2.01 10.77 6.13
CA ILE A 147 3.17 11.66 6.25
C ILE A 147 3.87 11.83 4.89
N ALA A 148 4.07 10.72 4.18
CA ALA A 148 4.62 10.72 2.83
C ALA A 148 3.73 11.54 1.87
N ALA A 149 2.40 11.42 1.96
CA ALA A 149 1.47 12.19 1.14
C ALA A 149 1.65 13.69 1.38
N VAL A 150 1.56 14.12 2.65
CA VAL A 150 1.67 15.54 2.99
C VAL A 150 3.00 16.12 2.52
N GLY A 151 4.11 15.41 2.73
CA GLY A 151 5.44 15.86 2.29
C GLY A 151 5.60 15.91 0.77
N CYS A 152 5.26 14.81 0.07
CA CYS A 152 5.40 14.71 -1.39
C CYS A 152 4.46 15.65 -2.14
N PHE A 153 3.19 15.71 -1.75
CA PHE A 153 2.23 16.63 -2.37
C PHE A 153 2.59 18.08 -2.01
N GLY A 154 2.93 18.37 -0.75
CA GLY A 154 3.36 19.71 -0.34
C GLY A 154 4.56 20.20 -1.16
N PHE A 155 5.57 19.35 -1.33
CA PHE A 155 6.74 19.61 -2.17
C PHE A 155 6.34 19.86 -3.64
N PHE A 156 5.51 18.98 -4.20
CA PHE A 156 5.05 19.10 -5.59
C PHE A 156 4.26 20.39 -5.82
N PHE A 157 3.27 20.69 -4.96
CA PHE A 157 2.44 21.89 -5.07
C PHE A 157 3.26 23.16 -4.89
N HIS A 158 4.19 23.18 -3.93
CA HIS A 158 5.05 24.34 -3.70
C HIS A 158 5.92 24.66 -4.92
N LEU A 159 6.47 23.64 -5.60
CA LEU A 159 7.24 23.85 -6.83
C LEU A 159 6.36 24.15 -8.04
N ALA A 160 5.19 23.53 -8.16
CA ALA A 160 4.30 23.68 -9.32
C ALA A 160 3.56 25.03 -9.33
N PHE A 161 3.23 25.59 -8.17
CA PHE A 161 2.46 26.83 -8.05
C PHE A 161 3.24 28.00 -7.46
N GLY A 162 4.45 27.76 -6.93
CA GLY A 162 5.33 28.81 -6.43
C GLY A 162 5.96 29.65 -7.54
N GLU A 163 6.65 30.73 -7.16
CA GLU A 163 7.33 31.62 -8.10
C GLU A 163 8.38 30.91 -8.98
N MET A 164 8.93 29.80 -8.47
CA MET A 164 9.87 28.91 -9.16
C MET A 164 9.23 28.21 -10.39
N ALA A 165 7.91 28.08 -10.45
CA ALA A 165 7.19 27.35 -11.50
C ALA A 165 7.42 27.92 -12.90
N LYS A 166 7.66 29.24 -13.02
CA LYS A 166 7.79 29.94 -14.31
C LYS A 166 8.95 29.43 -15.19
N ARG A 167 9.88 28.66 -14.63
CA ARG A 167 11.07 28.14 -15.34
C ARG A 167 11.20 26.62 -15.27
N LEU A 168 10.21 25.94 -14.70
CA LEU A 168 10.24 24.50 -14.46
C LEU A 168 9.20 23.79 -15.33
N SER A 169 9.62 22.72 -16.00
CA SER A 169 8.70 21.78 -16.64
C SER A 169 8.45 20.59 -15.72
N ILE A 170 7.19 20.18 -15.57
CA ILE A 170 6.85 18.97 -14.82
C ILE A 170 7.40 17.75 -15.57
N SER A 171 8.02 16.83 -14.84
CA SER A 171 8.61 15.61 -15.37
C SER A 171 7.95 14.37 -14.73
N TRP A 172 8.29 13.19 -15.23
CA TRP A 172 7.57 11.94 -14.96
C TRP A 172 7.72 11.44 -13.51
N ALA A 173 8.86 11.67 -12.84
CA ALA A 173 9.14 11.05 -11.54
C ALA A 173 8.12 11.42 -10.45
N GLY A 174 7.65 12.67 -10.46
CA GLY A 174 6.61 13.13 -9.53
C GLY A 174 5.31 12.34 -9.68
N PHE A 175 4.91 12.02 -10.93
CA PHE A 175 3.73 11.19 -11.19
C PHE A 175 3.90 9.76 -10.70
N PHE A 176 5.10 9.17 -10.83
CA PHE A 176 5.36 7.82 -10.31
C PHE A 176 5.32 7.77 -8.79
N ALA A 177 5.90 8.78 -8.11
CA ALA A 177 5.85 8.88 -6.66
C ALA A 177 4.41 9.07 -6.16
N MET A 178 3.67 10.05 -6.71
CA MET A 178 2.29 10.32 -6.31
C MET A 178 1.35 9.16 -6.67
N GLY A 179 1.49 8.60 -7.87
CA GLY A 179 0.71 7.45 -8.33
C GLY A 179 0.97 6.19 -7.50
N GLY A 180 2.23 5.88 -7.21
CA GLY A 180 2.61 4.77 -6.33
C GLY A 180 2.06 4.95 -4.92
N LEU A 181 2.11 6.17 -4.38
CA LEU A 181 1.56 6.49 -3.08
C LEU A 181 0.02 6.34 -3.03
N LEU A 182 -0.69 6.90 -4.00
CA LEU A 182 -2.15 6.77 -4.11
C LEU A 182 -2.58 5.31 -4.28
N ALA A 183 -1.90 4.57 -5.17
CA ALA A 183 -2.16 3.15 -5.36
C ALA A 183 -1.95 2.37 -4.06
N ALA A 184 -0.85 2.62 -3.34
CA ALA A 184 -0.58 2.00 -2.04
C ALA A 184 -1.69 2.29 -1.01
N SER A 185 -2.16 3.54 -0.92
CA SER A 185 -3.26 3.93 -0.02
C SER A 185 -4.58 3.22 -0.38
N VAL A 186 -4.91 3.16 -1.67
CA VAL A 186 -6.12 2.46 -2.15
C VAL A 186 -6.03 0.97 -1.88
N ILE A 187 -4.91 0.32 -2.17
CA ILE A 187 -4.69 -1.10 -1.91
C ILE A 187 -4.75 -1.40 -0.41
N ALA A 188 -4.13 -0.57 0.42
CA ALA A 188 -4.19 -0.71 1.87
C ALA A 188 -5.64 -0.62 2.39
N ALA A 189 -6.42 0.34 1.91
CA ALA A 189 -7.79 0.54 2.34
C ALA A 189 -8.75 -0.55 1.82
N SER A 190 -8.62 -0.95 0.55
CA SER A 190 -9.56 -1.84 -0.14
C SER A 190 -9.24 -3.33 0.01
N LEU A 191 -7.95 -3.71 0.07
CA LEU A 191 -7.54 -5.11 0.11
C LEU A 191 -6.98 -5.51 1.49
N VAL A 192 -6.08 -4.73 2.05
CA VAL A 192 -5.40 -5.09 3.32
C VAL A 192 -6.37 -5.00 4.50
N ARG A 193 -7.15 -3.91 4.57
CA ARG A 193 -8.07 -3.67 5.71
C ARG A 193 -9.14 -4.76 5.86
N PRO A 194 -9.82 -5.23 4.80
CA PRO A 194 -10.77 -6.35 4.93
C PRO A 194 -10.12 -7.66 5.36
N LEU A 195 -8.94 -8.00 4.84
CA LEU A 195 -8.22 -9.23 5.19
C LEU A 195 -7.89 -9.31 6.68
N MET A 196 -7.62 -8.18 7.33
CA MET A 196 -7.40 -8.13 8.78
C MET A 196 -8.67 -8.31 9.61
N ARG A 197 -9.85 -7.96 9.06
CA ARG A 197 -11.13 -8.06 9.78
C ARG A 197 -11.66 -9.49 9.85
N VAL A 198 -11.49 -10.24 8.76
CA VAL A 198 -11.95 -11.64 8.65
C VAL A 198 -11.10 -12.60 9.51
N SER A 199 -9.89 -12.19 9.88
CA SER A 199 -8.97 -12.99 10.67
C SER A 199 -9.21 -12.93 12.19
N LYS A 200 -10.31 -12.32 12.65
CA LYS A 200 -10.71 -12.34 14.07
C LYS A 200 -11.52 -13.59 14.36
#